data_AF-A0A7X0MN22-F1
#
_entry.id   AF-A0A7X0MN22-F1
#
_cell.length_a   1.000
_cell.length_b   1.000
_cell.length_c   1.000
_cell.angle_alpha   90.00
_cell.angle_beta   90.00
_cell.angle_gamma   90.00
#
_symmetry.space_group_name_H-M   'P 1'
#
loop_
_entity.id
_entity.type
_entity.pdbx_description
1 polymer ?
#
loop_
_entity_poly.entity_id
_entity_poly.type
_entity_poly.pdbx_seq_one_letter_code
_entity_poly.pdbx_strand_id
1 'polypeptide(L)'
;MRTLTLRPLPTRSLAIGVAAALAVSLAGCSGGSRNRADLPYVARDVGTLYSAAKQRLDQGRYKEAAALFDEVERQHPYSVWARRAQLMGAFSYYLSGDYTQAIQGAQRFLSVHPGNRDAPYAYYLVAMSYYEQISDVTRDQKITQQAQDSLGELMRRYPTSRYAADARLKLDLVRDHLAGKEMEIGRFYERRRQWLAATLRFRRVVDQYQTTTHTPEALLRLTEGYLALGVRNEAERSAAVLGANYPGTDWYSRAYKLMKDNPPATIAPLAPGQPVVATPVRAAVPGEATGAAPKADAPLPNTPTTTGGDAQAGVPAPGVSSPSPATTPIGG
;
A
#
# COMPACT_ATOMS: atom_id res chain seq x y z
N MET A 1 7.43 -77.22 32.05
CA MET A 1 6.15 -76.49 32.19
C MET A 1 6.12 -75.81 33.56
N ARG A 2 6.28 -74.48 33.60
CA ARG A 2 6.07 -73.66 34.80
C ARG A 2 5.10 -72.54 34.42
N THR A 3 3.92 -72.57 35.01
CA THR A 3 2.87 -71.56 34.85
C THR A 3 3.18 -70.36 35.73
N LEU A 4 3.28 -69.17 35.13
CA LEU A 4 3.45 -67.88 35.83
C LEU A 4 2.07 -67.25 36.05
N THR A 5 1.68 -67.10 37.31
CA THR A 5 0.49 -66.36 37.73
C THR A 5 0.85 -64.90 37.97
N LEU A 6 0.19 -63.98 37.25
CA LEU A 6 0.33 -62.53 37.42
C LEU A 6 -0.58 -62.04 38.55
N ARG A 7 -0.01 -61.28 39.49
CA ARG A 7 -0.71 -60.67 40.64
C ARG A 7 -1.12 -59.23 40.28
N PRO A 8 -2.36 -58.79 40.56
CA PRO A 8 -2.79 -57.44 40.18
C PRO A 8 -2.22 -56.38 41.12
N LEU A 9 -1.65 -55.31 40.55
CA LEU A 9 -1.16 -54.14 41.28
C LEU A 9 -2.32 -53.23 41.73
N PRO A 10 -2.22 -52.57 42.90
CA PRO A 10 -3.25 -51.69 43.43
C PRO A 10 -3.27 -50.35 42.68
N THR A 11 -4.16 -50.24 41.69
CA THR A 11 -4.29 -49.07 40.80
C THR A 11 -4.78 -47.79 41.49
N ARG A 12 -5.35 -47.88 42.70
CA ARG A 12 -5.94 -46.73 43.40
C ARG A 12 -4.91 -45.85 44.13
N SER A 13 -3.83 -46.43 44.63
CA SER A 13 -2.79 -45.71 45.37
C SER A 13 -1.87 -44.90 44.45
N LEU A 14 -1.65 -45.39 43.22
CA LEU A 14 -0.84 -44.72 42.22
C LEU A 14 -1.56 -43.49 41.64
N ALA A 15 -2.89 -43.57 41.49
CA ALA A 15 -3.70 -42.47 40.96
C ALA A 15 -3.71 -41.23 41.88
N ILE A 16 -3.70 -41.44 43.20
CA ILE A 16 -3.69 -40.33 44.18
C ILE A 16 -2.33 -39.62 44.19
N GLY A 17 -1.23 -40.37 44.02
CA GLY A 17 0.12 -39.79 43.92
C GLY A 17 0.32 -38.93 42.67
N VAL A 18 -0.23 -39.34 41.52
CA VAL A 18 -0.14 -38.58 40.27
C VAL A 18 -0.98 -37.29 40.34
N ALA A 19 -2.16 -37.32 40.96
CA ALA A 19 -3.00 -36.14 41.12
C ALA A 19 -2.35 -35.06 42.01
N ALA A 20 -1.65 -35.45 43.08
CA ALA A 20 -0.94 -34.52 43.95
C ALA A 20 0.29 -33.89 43.27
N ALA A 21 1.01 -34.64 42.42
CA ALA A 21 2.14 -34.11 41.64
C ALA A 21 1.68 -33.15 40.52
N LEU A 22 0.48 -33.34 39.97
CA LEU A 22 -0.11 -32.42 39.00
C LEU A 22 -0.59 -31.11 39.65
N ALA A 23 -1.03 -31.14 40.91
CA ALA A 23 -1.49 -29.92 41.61
C ALA A 23 -0.33 -28.97 41.96
N VAL A 24 0.85 -29.48 42.27
CA VAL A 24 2.04 -28.66 42.59
C VAL A 24 2.63 -27.99 41.34
N SER A 25 2.43 -28.56 40.15
CA SER A 25 2.89 -27.97 38.89
C SER A 25 1.99 -26.82 38.37
N LEU A 26 0.78 -26.64 38.92
CA LEU A 26 -0.07 -25.48 38.60
C LEU A 26 0.17 -24.23 39.48
N ALA A 27 0.95 -24.34 40.57
CA ALA A 27 1.27 -23.20 41.44
C ALA A 27 2.44 -22.32 40.94
N GLY A 28 3.03 -22.63 39.78
CA GLY A 28 4.21 -21.93 39.25
C GLY A 28 3.94 -20.72 38.34
N CYS A 29 2.68 -20.40 38.00
CA CYS A 29 2.35 -19.36 37.02
C CYS A 29 1.39 -18.28 37.56
N SER A 30 1.65 -17.75 38.75
CA SER A 30 1.21 -16.40 39.14
C SER A 30 2.40 -15.48 39.43
N GLY A 31 3.42 -15.56 38.56
CA GLY A 31 4.41 -14.50 38.42
C GLY A 31 3.71 -13.26 37.85
N GLY A 32 3.20 -12.41 38.74
CA GLY A 32 2.51 -11.18 38.41
C GLY A 32 3.26 -10.39 37.34
N SER A 33 2.56 -10.05 36.28
CA SER A 33 2.96 -9.05 35.30
C SER A 33 3.29 -7.77 36.07
N ARG A 34 4.58 -7.54 36.39
CA ARG A 34 5.05 -6.22 36.78
C ARG A 34 4.82 -5.33 35.58
N ASN A 35 3.78 -4.49 35.68
CA ASN A 35 3.53 -3.40 34.77
C ASN A 35 4.85 -2.66 34.53
N ARG A 36 5.24 -2.60 33.26
CA ARG A 36 6.54 -2.14 32.78
C ARG A 36 6.64 -0.60 32.79
N ALA A 37 5.95 0.07 33.72
CA ALA A 37 5.72 1.52 33.70
C ALA A 37 6.06 2.27 35.00
N ASP A 38 6.14 1.62 36.16
CA ASP A 38 6.39 2.35 37.41
C ASP A 38 7.86 2.26 37.82
N LEU A 39 8.70 3.14 37.27
CA LEU A 39 9.86 3.58 38.04
C LEU A 39 9.31 4.23 39.33
N PRO A 40 9.78 3.83 40.53
CA PRO A 40 9.28 4.43 41.75
C PRO A 40 9.51 5.94 41.70
N TYR A 41 8.46 6.71 41.98
CA TYR A 41 8.55 8.17 42.07
C TYR A 41 9.65 8.54 43.07
N VAL A 42 10.75 9.10 42.57
CA VAL A 42 11.81 9.66 43.40
C VAL A 42 12.02 11.08 42.92
N ALA A 43 11.62 12.05 43.75
CA ALA A 43 11.87 13.45 43.47
C ALA A 43 13.38 13.67 43.30
N ARG A 44 13.78 14.10 42.11
CA ARG A 44 15.17 14.43 41.78
C ARG A 44 15.21 15.78 41.11
N ASP A 45 16.32 16.48 41.26
CA ASP A 45 16.52 17.70 40.49
C ASP A 45 16.58 17.35 38.98
N VAL A 46 16.12 18.29 38.17
CA VAL A 46 15.98 18.09 36.73
C VAL A 46 17.32 17.80 36.04
N GLY A 47 18.41 18.39 36.53
CA GLY A 47 19.75 18.22 35.98
C GLY A 47 20.29 16.81 36.20
N THR A 48 20.16 16.28 37.41
CA THR A 48 20.55 14.91 37.76
C THR A 48 19.72 13.89 36.99
N LEU A 49 18.40 14.10 36.89
CA LEU A 49 17.53 13.17 36.19
C LEU A 49 17.83 13.14 34.68
N TYR A 50 18.00 14.31 34.06
CA TYR A 50 18.40 14.41 32.65
C TYR A 50 19.78 13.79 32.40
N SER A 51 20.75 14.05 33.29
CA SER A 51 22.11 13.50 33.17
C SER A 51 22.11 11.99 33.31
N ALA A 52 21.31 11.43 34.21
CA ALA A 52 21.13 9.98 34.35
C ALA A 52 20.50 9.37 33.08
N ALA A 53 19.48 10.01 32.51
CA ALA A 53 18.87 9.57 31.24
C ALA A 53 19.91 9.54 30.11
N LYS A 54 20.68 10.63 29.97
CA LYS A 54 21.77 10.72 29.00
C LYS A 54 22.83 9.65 29.22
N GLN A 55 23.23 9.39 30.47
CA GLN A 55 24.20 8.35 30.78
C GLN A 55 23.69 6.97 30.34
N ARG A 56 22.41 6.65 30.53
CA ARG A 56 21.82 5.39 30.04
C ARG A 56 21.80 5.33 28.53
N LEU A 57 21.50 6.44 27.87
CA LEU A 57 21.55 6.56 26.41
C LEU A 57 22.96 6.28 25.88
N ASP A 58 23.99 6.92 26.47
CA ASP A 58 25.40 6.75 26.10
C ASP A 58 25.89 5.30 26.34
N GLN A 59 25.29 4.58 27.30
CA GLN A 59 25.57 3.17 27.59
C GLN A 59 24.84 2.18 26.66
N GLY A 60 24.04 2.66 25.70
CA GLY A 60 23.22 1.80 24.84
C GLY A 60 21.97 1.24 25.53
N ARG A 61 21.65 1.69 26.75
CA ARG A 61 20.47 1.25 27.53
C ARG A 61 19.24 2.07 27.15
N TYR A 62 18.85 1.97 25.88
CA TYR A 62 17.89 2.88 25.25
C TYR A 62 16.50 2.88 25.91
N LYS A 63 15.94 1.71 26.25
CA LYS A 63 14.62 1.63 26.91
C LYS A 63 14.61 2.32 28.27
N GLU A 64 15.69 2.18 29.03
CA GLU A 64 15.81 2.83 30.34
C GLU A 64 16.06 4.33 30.21
N ALA A 65 16.85 4.72 29.21
CA ALA A 65 17.06 6.13 28.89
C ALA A 65 15.73 6.82 28.53
N ALA A 66 14.91 6.18 27.70
CA ALA A 66 13.58 6.67 27.33
C ALA A 66 12.69 6.89 28.56
N ALA A 67 12.59 5.89 29.44
CA ALA A 67 11.82 6.00 30.68
C ALA A 67 12.33 7.11 31.61
N LEU A 68 13.65 7.32 31.70
CA LEU A 68 14.22 8.42 32.47
C LEU A 68 13.97 9.79 31.83
N PHE A 69 13.96 9.89 30.50
CA PHE A 69 13.59 11.13 29.80
C PHE A 69 12.10 11.45 29.98
N ASP A 70 11.22 10.45 29.93
CA ASP A 70 9.79 10.62 30.23
C ASP A 70 9.59 11.10 31.67
N GLU A 71 10.41 10.61 32.61
CA GLU A 71 10.38 11.06 33.99
C GLU A 71 10.79 12.54 34.16
N VAL A 72 11.70 13.04 33.31
CA VAL A 72 12.05 14.47 33.28
C VAL A 72 10.84 15.31 32.88
N GLU A 73 10.09 14.90 31.85
CA GLU A 73 8.85 15.56 31.42
C GLU A 73 7.78 15.49 32.52
N ARG A 74 7.63 14.32 33.16
CA ARG A 74 6.62 14.08 34.19
C ARG A 74 6.85 14.88 35.48
N GLN A 75 8.10 14.95 35.95
CA GLN A 75 8.43 15.66 37.19
C GLN A 75 8.62 17.17 36.99
N HIS A 76 9.13 17.59 35.82
CA HIS A 76 9.56 18.97 35.58
C HIS A 76 9.02 19.55 34.25
N PRO A 77 7.70 19.51 33.98
CA PRO A 77 7.13 19.77 32.65
C PRO A 77 7.43 21.16 32.07
N TYR A 78 7.62 22.17 32.92
CA TYR A 78 7.92 23.55 32.52
C TYR A 78 9.42 23.87 32.45
N SER A 79 10.28 22.90 32.75
CA SER A 79 11.73 23.10 32.70
C SER A 79 12.22 23.27 31.26
N VAL A 80 13.29 24.06 31.09
CA VAL A 80 14.02 24.14 29.82
C VAL A 80 14.52 22.77 29.35
N TRP A 81 14.76 21.84 30.28
CA TRP A 81 15.19 20.48 30.02
C TRP A 81 14.06 19.55 29.57
N ALA A 82 12.80 19.81 29.95
CA ALA A 82 11.68 18.93 29.61
C ALA A 82 11.46 18.84 28.11
N ARG A 83 11.51 19.97 27.40
CA ARG A 83 11.39 20.00 25.93
C ARG A 83 12.47 19.16 25.26
N ARG A 84 13.71 19.27 25.74
CA ARG A 84 14.83 18.48 25.23
C ARG A 84 14.67 17.00 25.60
N ALA A 85 14.21 16.71 26.82
CA ALA A 85 13.98 15.35 27.29
C ALA A 85 12.91 14.65 26.46
N GLN A 86 11.80 15.32 26.15
CA GLN A 86 10.72 14.76 25.32
C GLN A 86 11.25 14.26 23.96
N LEU A 87 12.05 15.08 23.27
CA LEU A 87 12.65 14.68 21.99
C LEU A 87 13.69 13.55 22.16
N MET A 88 14.47 13.58 23.24
CA MET A 88 15.44 12.53 23.54
C MET A 88 14.80 11.22 23.99
N GLY A 89 13.63 11.26 24.62
CA GLY A 89 12.80 10.10 24.92
C GLY A 89 12.34 9.44 23.62
N ALA A 90 11.75 10.21 22.70
CA ALA A 90 11.36 9.71 21.38
C ALA A 90 12.55 9.10 20.59
N PHE A 91 13.70 9.77 20.61
CA PHE A 91 14.92 9.23 20.01
C PHE A 91 15.40 7.93 20.67
N SER A 92 15.35 7.86 22.01
CA SER A 92 15.74 6.66 22.75
C SER A 92 14.79 5.49 22.45
N TYR A 93 13.49 5.75 22.29
CA TYR A 93 12.54 4.74 21.81
C TYR A 93 12.89 4.24 20.41
N TYR A 94 13.22 5.15 19.47
CA TYR A 94 13.67 4.79 18.12
C TYR A 94 14.90 3.87 18.15
N LEU A 95 15.94 4.24 18.91
CA LEU A 95 17.14 3.41 19.05
C LEU A 95 16.87 2.05 19.70
N SER A 96 15.84 1.96 20.55
CA SER A 96 15.43 0.71 21.18
C SER A 96 14.60 -0.21 20.27
N GLY A 97 14.25 0.24 19.07
CA GLY A 97 13.33 -0.43 18.14
C GLY A 97 11.85 -0.30 18.52
N ASP A 98 11.51 0.49 19.54
CA ASP A 98 10.12 0.77 19.93
C ASP A 98 9.57 1.95 19.12
N TYR A 99 9.38 1.71 17.83
CA TYR A 99 8.99 2.73 16.87
C TYR A 99 7.61 3.33 17.16
N THR A 100 6.70 2.56 17.76
CA THR A 100 5.37 3.07 18.15
C THR A 100 5.51 4.16 19.21
N GLN A 101 6.30 3.94 20.26
CA GLN A 101 6.55 4.95 21.28
C GLN A 101 7.35 6.13 20.73
N ALA A 102 8.32 5.88 19.84
CA ALA A 102 9.08 6.93 19.18
C ALA A 102 8.18 7.89 18.38
N ILE A 103 7.25 7.34 17.59
CA ILE A 103 6.28 8.12 16.80
C ILE A 103 5.39 8.95 17.72
N GLN A 104 4.81 8.35 18.77
CA GLN A 104 3.94 9.04 19.71
C GLN A 104 4.67 10.18 20.44
N GLY A 105 5.89 9.93 20.91
CA GLY A 105 6.73 10.93 21.57
C GLY A 105 7.09 12.09 20.63
N ALA A 106 7.53 11.79 19.41
CA ALA A 106 7.92 12.81 18.44
C ALA A 106 6.71 13.63 17.94
N GLN A 107 5.55 13.01 17.70
CA GLN A 107 4.33 13.71 17.33
C GLN A 107 3.83 14.63 18.46
N ARG A 108 3.92 14.19 19.72
CA ARG A 108 3.61 15.03 20.88
C ARG A 108 4.56 16.22 20.98
N PHE A 109 5.85 16.03 20.74
CA PHE A 109 6.79 17.15 20.69
C PHE A 109 6.41 18.16 19.60
N LEU A 110 6.04 17.69 18.42
CA LEU A 110 5.62 18.55 17.30
C LEU A 110 4.32 19.31 17.59
N SER A 111 3.35 18.70 18.28
CA SER A 111 2.09 19.34 18.61
C SER A 111 2.26 20.42 19.69
N VAL A 112 3.09 20.17 20.71
CA VAL A 112 3.33 21.11 21.81
C VAL A 112 4.37 22.18 21.43
N HIS A 113 5.31 21.87 20.55
CA HIS A 113 6.45 22.75 20.21
C HIS A 113 6.69 22.90 18.69
N PRO A 114 5.70 23.33 17.89
CA PRO A 114 5.81 23.36 16.43
C PRO A 114 6.89 24.30 15.87
N GLY A 115 7.19 25.40 16.57
CA GLY A 115 8.22 26.37 16.18
C GLY A 115 9.63 26.07 16.70
N ASN A 116 9.84 24.92 17.32
CA ASN A 116 11.15 24.58 17.89
C ASN A 116 12.20 24.35 16.79
N ARG A 117 13.44 24.79 17.02
CA ARG A 117 14.58 24.52 16.12
C ARG A 117 14.81 23.03 15.84
N ASP A 118 14.40 22.16 16.77
CA ASP A 118 14.56 20.72 16.69
C ASP A 118 13.34 20.03 16.05
N ALA A 119 12.30 20.78 15.66
CA ALA A 119 11.13 20.24 14.95
C ALA A 119 11.47 19.47 13.66
N PRO A 120 12.43 19.90 12.80
CA PRO A 120 12.84 19.10 11.64
C PRO A 120 13.34 17.71 12.04
N TYR A 121 14.02 17.58 13.18
CA TYR A 121 14.49 16.29 13.66
C TYR A 121 13.36 15.42 14.21
N ALA A 122 12.37 16.01 14.88
CA ALA A 122 11.19 15.28 15.33
C ALA A 122 10.37 14.72 14.15
N TYR A 123 10.15 15.50 13.09
CA TYR A 123 9.53 15.01 11.85
C TYR A 123 10.35 13.88 11.23
N TYR A 124 11.68 14.02 11.20
CA TYR A 124 12.58 12.98 10.73
C TYR A 124 12.47 11.68 11.56
N LEU A 125 12.39 11.77 12.88
CA LEU A 125 12.20 10.60 13.75
C LEU A 125 10.87 9.88 13.47
N VAL A 126 9.78 10.62 13.25
CA VAL A 126 8.49 10.02 12.86
C VAL A 126 8.64 9.26 11.54
N ALA A 127 9.22 9.91 10.53
CA ALA A 127 9.41 9.33 9.21
C ALA A 127 10.30 8.08 9.25
N MET A 128 11.43 8.15 9.96
CA MET A 128 12.33 7.01 10.14
C MET A 128 11.69 5.87 10.90
N SER A 129 10.91 6.16 11.94
CA SER A 129 10.21 5.12 12.71
C SER A 129 9.20 4.35 11.86
N TYR A 130 8.52 5.00 10.90
CA TYR A 130 7.71 4.28 9.90
C TYR A 130 8.58 3.53 8.89
N TYR A 131 9.66 4.16 8.41
CA TYR A 131 10.57 3.57 7.43
C TYR A 131 11.19 2.25 7.93
N GLU A 132 11.65 2.19 9.18
CA GLU A 132 12.24 0.98 9.77
C GLU A 132 11.22 -0.16 9.97
N GLN A 133 9.91 0.14 9.90
CA GLN A 133 8.83 -0.84 10.01
C GLN A 133 8.33 -1.32 8.64
N ILE A 134 8.93 -0.85 7.54
CA ILE A 134 8.59 -1.33 6.20
C ILE A 134 8.86 -2.83 6.12
N SER A 135 7.83 -3.57 5.71
CA SER A 135 7.89 -5.01 5.53
C SER A 135 7.96 -5.35 4.04
N ASP A 136 8.22 -6.62 3.74
CA ASP A 136 8.33 -7.12 2.37
C ASP A 136 7.18 -6.70 1.46
N VAL A 137 7.50 -6.50 0.18
CA VAL A 137 6.58 -6.08 -0.88
C VAL A 137 5.32 -6.94 -0.98
N THR A 138 5.37 -8.22 -0.61
CA THR A 138 4.19 -9.11 -0.65
C THR A 138 3.16 -8.79 0.43
N ARG A 139 3.54 -8.09 1.51
CA ARG A 139 2.68 -7.79 2.67
C ARG A 139 1.86 -6.51 2.49
N ASP A 140 1.06 -6.18 3.51
CA ASP A 140 0.33 -4.92 3.60
C ASP A 140 1.29 -3.71 3.58
N GLN A 141 0.91 -2.66 2.86
CA GLN A 141 1.77 -1.51 2.59
C GLN A 141 1.33 -0.24 3.32
N LYS A 142 0.44 -0.33 4.32
CA LYS A 142 -0.02 0.84 5.07
C LYS A 142 1.13 1.58 5.76
N ILE A 143 2.04 0.85 6.39
CA ILE A 143 3.23 1.45 7.03
C ILE A 143 4.13 2.13 5.99
N THR A 144 4.33 1.50 4.83
CA THR A 144 5.11 2.05 3.72
C THR A 144 4.51 3.38 3.22
N GLN A 145 3.17 3.46 3.10
CA GLN A 145 2.47 4.70 2.77
C GLN A 145 2.67 5.77 3.86
N GLN A 146 2.56 5.40 5.14
CA GLN A 146 2.81 6.33 6.25
C GLN A 146 4.25 6.85 6.27
N ALA A 147 5.23 6.01 5.91
CA ALA A 147 6.61 6.43 5.72
C ALA A 147 6.71 7.44 4.56
N GLN A 148 6.08 7.16 3.41
CA GLN A 148 6.03 8.06 2.26
C GLN A 148 5.48 9.43 2.64
N ASP A 149 4.33 9.45 3.32
CA ASP A 149 3.64 10.67 3.71
C ASP A 149 4.47 11.48 4.71
N SER A 150 5.08 10.82 5.70
CA SER A 150 5.91 11.46 6.73
C SER A 150 7.20 12.04 6.17
N LEU A 151 7.87 11.32 5.25
CA LEU A 151 9.06 11.82 4.54
C LEU A 151 8.70 13.04 3.68
N GLY A 152 7.59 12.97 2.94
CA GLY A 152 7.08 14.07 2.13
C GLY A 152 6.72 15.31 2.95
N GLU A 153 6.13 15.13 4.13
CA GLU A 153 5.81 16.21 5.07
C GLU A 153 7.07 16.93 5.57
N LEU A 154 8.10 16.17 5.97
CA LEU A 154 9.40 16.72 6.36
C LEU A 154 10.01 17.56 5.23
N MET A 155 10.02 17.01 4.01
CA MET A 155 10.58 17.69 2.85
C MET A 155 9.83 18.97 2.47
N ARG A 156 8.49 18.97 2.57
CA ARG A 156 7.68 20.16 2.31
C ARG A 156 7.87 21.24 3.37
N ARG A 157 7.90 20.87 4.64
CA ARG A 157 7.99 21.83 5.75
C ARG A 157 9.41 22.38 5.95
N TYR A 158 10.42 21.54 5.77
CA TYR A 158 11.82 21.89 6.06
C TYR A 158 12.77 21.49 4.93
N PRO A 159 12.58 22.02 3.71
CA PRO A 159 13.30 21.59 2.50
C PRO A 159 14.82 21.80 2.55
N THR A 160 15.30 22.77 3.34
CA THR A 160 16.71 23.11 3.50
C THR A 160 17.37 22.44 4.70
N SER A 161 16.63 21.67 5.50
CA SER A 161 17.21 20.96 6.64
C SER A 161 18.14 19.83 6.18
N ARG A 162 19.17 19.52 6.99
CA ARG A 162 20.05 18.37 6.74
C ARG A 162 19.28 17.04 6.63
N TYR A 163 18.15 16.94 7.31
CA TYR A 163 17.28 15.75 7.32
C TYR A 163 16.49 15.59 6.02
N ALA A 164 16.19 16.70 5.33
CA ALA A 164 15.49 16.63 4.04
C ALA A 164 16.34 16.00 2.93
N ALA A 165 17.67 16.12 3.00
CA ALA A 165 18.57 15.47 2.04
C ALA A 165 18.48 13.93 2.13
N ASP A 166 18.59 13.38 3.35
CA ASP A 166 18.42 11.94 3.58
C ASP A 166 16.97 11.48 3.30
N ALA A 167 15.97 12.29 3.68
CA ALA A 167 14.56 11.97 3.44
C ALA A 167 14.22 11.83 1.95
N ARG A 168 14.85 12.62 1.06
CA ARG A 168 14.68 12.50 -0.40
C ARG A 168 15.08 11.11 -0.89
N LEU A 169 16.28 10.66 -0.53
CA LEU A 169 16.78 9.35 -0.93
C LEU A 169 15.88 8.23 -0.41
N LYS A 170 15.46 8.31 0.85
CA LYS A 170 14.55 7.31 1.43
C LYS A 170 13.17 7.34 0.79
N LEU A 171 12.67 8.52 0.41
CA LEU A 171 11.40 8.64 -0.30
C LEU A 171 11.46 7.94 -1.66
N ASP A 172 12.57 8.03 -2.38
CA ASP A 172 12.77 7.32 -3.65
C ASP A 172 12.74 5.79 -3.43
N LEU A 173 13.42 5.29 -2.38
CA LEU A 173 13.38 3.87 -2.01
C LEU A 173 11.97 3.39 -1.64
N VAL A 174 11.23 4.20 -0.88
CA VAL A 174 9.83 3.91 -0.51
C VAL A 174 8.94 3.86 -1.76
N ARG A 175 9.11 4.80 -2.70
CA ARG A 175 8.37 4.83 -3.96
C ARG A 175 8.69 3.62 -4.83
N ASP A 176 9.96 3.23 -4.91
CA ASP A 176 10.39 2.03 -5.63
C ASP A 176 9.75 0.77 -5.02
N HIS A 177 9.73 0.66 -3.69
CA HIS A 177 9.06 -0.44 -2.98
C HIS A 177 7.55 -0.51 -3.26
N LEU A 178 6.85 0.63 -3.23
CA LEU A 178 5.43 0.72 -3.57
C LEU A 178 5.15 0.38 -5.04
N ALA A 179 6.03 0.78 -5.96
CA ALA A 179 5.95 0.37 -7.36
C ALA A 179 6.14 -1.15 -7.50
N GLY A 180 7.08 -1.73 -6.75
CA GLY A 180 7.29 -3.18 -6.66
C GLY A 180 6.02 -3.94 -6.25
N LYS A 181 5.21 -3.37 -5.34
CA LYS A 181 3.92 -3.97 -4.94
C LYS A 181 2.96 -4.09 -6.13
N GLU A 182 2.81 -3.00 -6.89
CA GLU A 182 1.94 -2.99 -8.04
C GLU A 182 2.46 -3.91 -9.16
N MET A 183 3.78 -3.99 -9.34
CA MET A 183 4.40 -4.95 -10.25
C MET A 183 4.11 -6.40 -9.86
N GLU A 184 4.23 -6.75 -8.57
CA GLU A 184 3.98 -8.12 -8.11
C GLU A 184 2.52 -8.54 -8.35
N ILE A 185 1.57 -7.65 -8.04
CA ILE A 185 0.15 -7.89 -8.32
C ILE A 185 -0.11 -7.96 -9.83
N GLY A 186 0.49 -7.07 -10.62
CA GLY A 186 0.36 -7.06 -12.08
C GLY A 186 0.85 -8.37 -12.70
N ARG A 187 2.06 -8.82 -12.33
CA ARG A 187 2.64 -10.10 -12.78
C ARG A 187 1.78 -11.29 -12.36
N PHE A 188 1.18 -11.26 -11.17
CA PHE A 188 0.25 -12.30 -10.72
C PHE A 188 -0.97 -12.43 -11.64
N TYR A 189 -1.59 -11.32 -12.02
CA TYR A 189 -2.73 -11.31 -12.95
C TYR A 189 -2.33 -11.71 -14.37
N GLU A 190 -1.17 -11.24 -14.82
CA GLU A 190 -0.61 -11.54 -16.13
C GLU A 190 -0.37 -13.04 -16.33
N ARG A 191 0.25 -13.71 -15.34
CA ARG A 191 0.48 -15.18 -15.37
C ARG A 191 -0.82 -15.98 -15.53
N ARG A 192 -1.96 -15.40 -15.13
CA ARG A 192 -3.29 -16.00 -15.25
C ARG A 192 -4.07 -15.54 -16.49
N ARG A 193 -3.41 -14.81 -17.39
CA ARG A 193 -4.01 -14.19 -18.60
C ARG A 193 -5.16 -13.23 -18.29
N GLN A 194 -5.18 -12.66 -17.08
CA GLN A 194 -6.14 -11.63 -16.70
C GLN A 194 -5.59 -10.25 -17.12
N TRP A 195 -5.50 -10.06 -18.44
CA TRP A 195 -4.79 -8.93 -19.05
C TRP A 195 -5.32 -7.58 -18.62
N LEU A 196 -6.64 -7.39 -18.54
CA LEU A 196 -7.21 -6.12 -18.09
C LEU A 196 -6.77 -5.74 -16.67
N ALA A 197 -6.83 -6.70 -15.74
CA ALA A 197 -6.42 -6.46 -14.35
C ALA A 197 -4.91 -6.20 -14.25
N ALA A 198 -4.10 -6.93 -15.01
CA ALA A 198 -2.65 -6.73 -15.08
C ALA A 198 -2.30 -5.33 -15.62
N THR A 199 -2.90 -4.93 -16.75
CA THR A 199 -2.70 -3.61 -17.37
C THR A 199 -3.04 -2.47 -16.41
N LEU A 200 -4.12 -2.58 -15.63
CA LEU A 200 -4.46 -1.55 -14.64
C LEU A 200 -3.38 -1.39 -13.55
N ARG A 201 -2.73 -2.49 -13.16
CA ARG A 201 -1.64 -2.48 -12.17
C ARG A 201 -0.36 -1.88 -12.73
N PHE A 202 0.06 -2.30 -13.92
CA PHE A 202 1.23 -1.74 -14.58
C PHE A 202 1.03 -0.26 -14.93
N ARG A 203 -0.19 0.13 -15.31
CA ARG A 203 -0.53 1.53 -15.53
C ARG A 203 -0.35 2.36 -14.28
N ARG A 204 -0.74 1.87 -13.11
CA ARG A 204 -0.49 2.58 -11.84
C ARG A 204 0.99 2.85 -11.60
N VAL A 205 1.88 1.92 -11.98
CA VAL A 205 3.34 2.14 -11.91
C VAL A 205 3.76 3.30 -12.81
N VAL A 206 3.28 3.34 -14.06
CA VAL A 206 3.60 4.41 -15.01
C VAL A 206 2.93 5.74 -14.65
N ASP A 207 1.75 5.73 -14.04
CA ASP A 207 1.03 6.96 -13.71
C ASP A 207 1.54 7.58 -12.39
N GLN A 208 1.89 6.76 -11.39
CA GLN A 208 2.20 7.23 -10.03
C GLN A 208 3.67 7.11 -9.64
N TYR A 209 4.44 6.25 -10.30
CA TYR A 209 5.80 5.86 -9.89
C TYR A 209 6.82 5.96 -11.05
N GLN A 210 6.71 7.02 -11.86
CA GLN A 210 7.49 7.24 -13.10
C GLN A 210 9.02 7.24 -12.94
N THR A 211 9.52 7.55 -11.74
CA THR A 211 10.94 7.69 -11.44
C THR A 211 11.55 6.42 -10.83
N THR A 212 10.80 5.33 -10.78
CA THR A 212 11.23 4.08 -10.14
C THR A 212 11.90 3.14 -11.11
N THR A 213 12.66 2.18 -10.59
CA THR A 213 13.36 1.18 -11.41
C THR A 213 12.40 0.23 -12.12
N HIS A 214 11.14 0.19 -11.68
CA HIS A 214 10.08 -0.66 -12.21
C HIS A 214 9.38 -0.09 -13.46
N THR A 215 9.51 1.21 -13.75
CA THR A 215 8.80 1.86 -14.86
C THR A 215 9.11 1.25 -16.24
N PRO A 216 10.35 0.91 -16.60
CA PRO A 216 10.66 0.31 -17.90
C PRO A 216 9.99 -1.06 -18.10
N GLU A 217 10.01 -1.91 -17.06
CA GLU A 217 9.31 -3.19 -17.12
C GLU A 217 7.80 -2.97 -17.23
N ALA A 218 7.22 -2.09 -16.43
CA ALA A 218 5.79 -1.80 -16.47
C ALA A 218 5.32 -1.40 -17.87
N LEU A 219 6.09 -0.58 -18.59
CA LEU A 219 5.80 -0.19 -19.98
C LEU A 219 5.86 -1.37 -20.96
N LEU A 220 6.83 -2.28 -20.80
CA LEU A 220 6.84 -3.52 -21.59
C LEU A 220 5.59 -4.34 -21.29
N ARG A 221 5.25 -4.53 -20.02
CA ARG A 221 4.07 -5.33 -19.64
C ARG A 221 2.76 -4.71 -20.10
N LEU A 222 2.67 -3.38 -20.14
CA LEU A 222 1.55 -2.68 -20.77
C LEU A 222 1.47 -2.99 -22.26
N THR A 223 2.61 -3.01 -22.96
CA THR A 223 2.67 -3.38 -24.37
C THR A 223 2.17 -4.82 -24.59
N GLU A 224 2.62 -5.77 -23.76
CA GLU A 224 2.16 -7.17 -23.75
C GLU A 224 0.65 -7.26 -23.52
N GLY A 225 0.14 -6.59 -22.47
CA GLY A 225 -1.27 -6.59 -22.10
C GLY A 225 -2.17 -5.95 -23.16
N TYR A 226 -1.76 -4.82 -23.75
CA TYR A 226 -2.55 -4.14 -24.79
C TYR A 226 -2.62 -4.95 -26.09
N LEU A 227 -1.54 -5.61 -26.50
CA LEU A 227 -1.58 -6.54 -27.63
C LEU A 227 -2.51 -7.72 -27.36
N ALA A 228 -2.42 -8.30 -26.16
CA ALA A 228 -3.29 -9.43 -25.77
C ALA A 228 -4.78 -9.05 -25.72
N LEU A 229 -5.10 -7.79 -25.43
CA LEU A 229 -6.47 -7.25 -25.46
C LEU A 229 -6.92 -6.81 -26.87
N GLY A 230 -6.03 -6.81 -27.87
CA GLY A 230 -6.32 -6.32 -29.22
C GLY A 230 -6.32 -4.79 -29.36
N VAL A 231 -5.88 -4.05 -28.34
CA VAL A 231 -5.85 -2.58 -28.36
C VAL A 231 -4.48 -2.09 -28.84
N ARG A 232 -4.17 -2.41 -30.10
CA ARG A 232 -2.83 -2.20 -30.69
C ARG A 232 -2.30 -0.77 -30.55
N ASN A 233 -3.14 0.23 -30.76
CA ASN A 233 -2.73 1.64 -30.70
C ASN A 233 -2.13 2.01 -29.33
N GLU A 234 -2.67 1.45 -28.24
CA GLU A 234 -2.14 1.67 -26.89
C GLU A 234 -0.85 0.88 -26.63
N ALA A 235 -0.70 -0.29 -27.26
CA ALA A 235 0.55 -1.04 -27.23
C ALA A 235 1.68 -0.26 -27.93
N GLU A 236 1.41 0.29 -29.11
CA GLU A 236 2.36 1.11 -29.87
C GLU A 236 2.78 2.35 -29.08
N ARG A 237 1.83 3.05 -28.45
CA ARG A 237 2.14 4.19 -27.56
C ARG A 237 3.02 3.79 -26.38
N SER A 238 2.69 2.68 -25.71
CA SER A 238 3.46 2.20 -24.55
C SER A 238 4.89 1.84 -24.95
N ALA A 239 5.07 1.13 -26.07
CA ALA A 239 6.38 0.80 -26.63
C ALA A 239 7.16 2.03 -27.09
N ALA A 240 6.49 3.02 -27.69
CA ALA A 240 7.11 4.29 -28.10
C ALA A 240 7.61 5.08 -26.89
N VAL A 241 6.81 5.18 -25.82
CA VAL A 241 7.22 5.82 -24.55
C VAL A 241 8.42 5.09 -23.94
N LEU A 242 8.41 3.75 -23.96
CA LEU A 242 9.55 2.95 -23.48
C LEU A 242 10.81 3.23 -24.30
N GLY A 243 10.72 3.26 -25.62
CA GLY A 243 11.85 3.54 -26.50
C GLY A 243 12.40 4.95 -26.39
N ALA A 244 11.51 5.94 -26.18
CA ALA A 244 11.91 7.34 -26.04
C ALA A 244 12.63 7.62 -24.71
N ASN A 245 12.16 7.05 -23.60
CA ASN A 245 12.67 7.36 -22.26
C ASN A 245 13.74 6.37 -21.77
N TYR A 246 13.72 5.13 -22.26
CA TYR A 246 14.61 4.06 -21.79
C TYR A 246 15.28 3.31 -22.96
N PRO A 247 15.93 4.02 -23.91
CA PRO A 247 16.60 3.38 -25.03
C PRO A 247 17.73 2.46 -24.54
N GLY A 248 17.93 1.34 -25.25
CA GLY A 248 19.01 0.39 -24.95
C GLY A 248 18.78 -0.53 -23.75
N THR A 249 17.66 -0.42 -23.04
CA THR A 249 17.30 -1.38 -22.00
C THR A 249 16.87 -2.73 -22.61
N ASP A 250 17.06 -3.82 -21.87
CA ASP A 250 16.52 -5.13 -22.24
C ASP A 250 15.01 -5.10 -22.44
N TRP A 251 14.31 -4.27 -21.67
CA TRP A 251 12.86 -4.06 -21.76
C TRP A 251 12.47 -3.46 -23.10
N TYR A 252 13.17 -2.42 -23.56
CA TYR A 252 12.95 -1.84 -24.88
C TYR A 252 13.19 -2.85 -26.00
N SER A 253 14.30 -3.59 -25.93
CA SER A 253 14.63 -4.60 -26.95
C SER A 253 13.55 -5.68 -27.08
N ARG A 254 12.99 -6.12 -25.94
CA ARG A 254 11.84 -7.05 -25.91
C ARG A 254 10.58 -6.44 -26.49
N ALA A 255 10.25 -5.19 -26.12
CA ALA A 255 9.06 -4.50 -26.62
C ALA A 255 9.13 -4.28 -28.14
N TYR A 256 10.29 -3.87 -28.64
CA TYR A 256 10.52 -3.67 -30.08
C TYR A 256 10.34 -4.98 -30.85
N LYS A 257 10.95 -6.06 -30.38
CA LYS A 257 10.78 -7.39 -30.97
C LYS A 257 9.31 -7.82 -30.96
N LEU A 258 8.63 -7.67 -29.81
CA LEU A 258 7.23 -8.03 -29.65
C LEU A 258 6.31 -7.29 -30.64
N MET A 259 6.52 -5.97 -30.82
CA MET A 259 5.75 -5.16 -31.77
C MET A 259 6.03 -5.53 -33.23
N LYS A 260 7.27 -5.93 -33.55
CA LYS A 260 7.65 -6.40 -34.88
C LYS A 260 7.02 -7.77 -35.21
N ASP A 261 7.02 -8.68 -34.23
CA ASP A 261 6.48 -10.03 -34.40
C ASP A 261 4.94 -10.04 -34.51
N ASN A 262 4.28 -8.96 -34.10
CA ASN A 262 2.84 -8.77 -34.23
C ASN A 262 2.60 -7.55 -35.14
N PRO A 263 2.65 -7.65 -36.48
CA PRO A 263 2.36 -6.53 -37.38
C PRO A 263 0.87 -6.14 -37.36
N PRO A 264 0.50 -4.93 -37.81
CA PRO A 264 -0.90 -4.51 -37.87
C PRO A 264 -1.67 -5.42 -38.83
N ALA A 265 -2.88 -5.84 -38.43
CA ALA A 265 -3.76 -6.61 -39.30
C ALA A 265 -4.26 -5.71 -40.44
N THR A 266 -3.82 -6.00 -41.66
CA THR A 266 -4.34 -5.34 -42.86
C THR A 266 -5.68 -5.95 -43.22
N ILE A 267 -6.77 -5.21 -42.96
CA ILE A 267 -8.11 -5.60 -43.40
C ILE A 267 -8.32 -5.04 -44.81
N ALA A 268 -8.51 -5.93 -45.79
CA ALA A 268 -8.84 -5.51 -47.15
C ALA A 268 -10.20 -4.80 -47.18
N PRO A 269 -10.39 -3.76 -48.03
CA PRO A 269 -11.68 -3.11 -48.19
C PRO A 269 -12.75 -4.13 -48.60
N LEU A 270 -13.94 -4.04 -48.01
CA LEU A 270 -15.10 -4.79 -48.48
C LEU A 270 -15.38 -4.40 -49.94
N ALA A 271 -15.62 -5.40 -50.79
CA ALA A 271 -16.02 -5.14 -52.17
C ALA A 271 -17.35 -4.37 -52.20
N PRO A 272 -17.56 -3.45 -53.17
CA PRO A 272 -18.81 -2.71 -53.28
C PRO A 272 -20.02 -3.67 -53.31
N GLY A 273 -20.96 -3.48 -52.37
CA GLY A 273 -22.17 -4.30 -52.26
C GLY A 273 -22.11 -5.49 -51.30
N GLN A 274 -20.97 -5.76 -50.63
CA GLN A 274 -20.94 -6.78 -49.58
C GLN A 274 -21.53 -6.26 -48.26
N PRO A 275 -22.44 -7.01 -47.61
CA PRO A 275 -22.97 -6.64 -46.30
C PRO A 275 -21.87 -6.70 -45.23
N VAL A 276 -21.85 -5.71 -44.33
CA VAL A 276 -20.85 -5.57 -43.25
C VAL A 276 -20.96 -6.68 -42.19
N VAL A 277 -22.17 -7.23 -42.02
CA VAL A 277 -22.45 -8.38 -41.16
C VAL A 277 -22.83 -9.53 -42.07
N ALA A 278 -22.15 -10.67 -41.96
CA ALA A 278 -22.58 -11.89 -42.63
C ALA A 278 -23.97 -12.25 -42.08
N THR A 279 -25.01 -12.10 -42.90
CA THR A 279 -26.34 -12.60 -42.56
C THR A 279 -26.18 -14.10 -42.28
N PRO A 280 -26.55 -14.61 -41.09
CA PRO A 280 -26.49 -16.03 -40.85
C PRO A 280 -27.36 -16.71 -41.91
N VAL A 281 -26.72 -17.48 -42.79
CA VAL A 281 -27.46 -18.35 -43.71
C VAL A 281 -28.13 -19.36 -42.79
N ARG A 282 -29.42 -19.16 -42.51
CA ARG A 282 -30.25 -20.17 -41.88
C ARG A 282 -30.14 -21.41 -42.76
N ALA A 283 -29.43 -22.43 -42.29
CA ALA A 283 -29.37 -23.70 -42.98
C ALA A 283 -30.82 -24.17 -43.18
N ALA A 284 -31.22 -24.35 -44.44
CA ALA A 284 -32.53 -24.88 -44.75
C ALA A 284 -32.63 -26.26 -44.11
N VAL A 285 -33.47 -26.38 -43.08
CA VAL A 285 -33.82 -27.68 -42.50
C VAL A 285 -34.68 -28.39 -43.55
N PRO A 286 -34.34 -29.59 -44.01
CA PRO A 286 -35.20 -30.32 -44.94
C PRO A 286 -36.57 -30.54 -44.29
N GLY A 287 -37.61 -29.90 -44.84
CA GLY A 287 -39.01 -30.05 -44.40
C GLY A 287 -39.76 -28.78 -44.00
N GLU A 288 -39.16 -27.59 -44.05
CA GLU A 288 -39.87 -26.36 -43.70
C GLU A 288 -40.71 -25.84 -44.88
N ALA A 289 -42.03 -25.97 -44.75
CA ALA A 289 -43.00 -25.55 -45.75
C ALA A 289 -42.97 -24.03 -45.98
N THR A 290 -42.93 -23.61 -47.25
CA THR A 290 -43.18 -22.23 -47.68
C THR A 290 -44.59 -21.80 -47.29
N GLY A 291 -44.71 -21.07 -46.19
CA GLY A 291 -45.96 -20.51 -45.68
C GLY A 291 -45.88 -18.99 -45.56
N ALA A 292 -46.74 -18.33 -46.33
CA ALA A 292 -47.19 -16.94 -46.31
C ALA A 292 -46.66 -15.97 -45.22
N ALA A 293 -46.29 -14.77 -45.66
CA ALA A 293 -46.05 -13.61 -44.82
C ALA A 293 -47.26 -13.29 -43.92
N PRO A 294 -47.10 -13.07 -42.60
CA PRO A 294 -48.17 -12.55 -41.77
C PRO A 294 -48.25 -11.02 -41.90
N LYS A 295 -49.45 -10.54 -42.26
CA LYS A 295 -49.86 -9.14 -42.18
C LYS A 295 -49.80 -8.64 -40.74
N ALA A 296 -49.45 -7.36 -40.59
CA ALA A 296 -49.61 -6.61 -39.35
C ALA A 296 -51.10 -6.41 -39.05
N ASP A 297 -51.53 -6.76 -37.83
CA ASP A 297 -52.68 -6.17 -37.12
C ASP A 297 -52.78 -6.73 -35.68
N ALA A 298 -52.31 -5.91 -34.69
CA ALA A 298 -52.73 -5.76 -33.27
C ALA A 298 -52.86 -6.98 -32.30
N PRO A 299 -52.98 -6.76 -30.97
CA PRO A 299 -52.31 -5.82 -30.06
C PRO A 299 -51.51 -6.54 -28.94
N LEU A 300 -50.59 -5.82 -28.28
CA LEU A 300 -49.71 -6.34 -27.21
C LEU A 300 -50.51 -6.75 -25.95
N PRO A 301 -50.24 -7.92 -25.32
CA PRO A 301 -50.80 -8.26 -24.03
C PRO A 301 -49.99 -7.67 -22.87
N ASN A 302 -50.78 -7.16 -21.91
CA ASN A 302 -50.46 -6.48 -20.66
C ASN A 302 -49.33 -7.10 -19.82
N THR A 303 -48.40 -6.25 -19.36
CA THR A 303 -47.55 -6.47 -18.18
C THR A 303 -48.38 -6.43 -16.90
N PRO A 304 -48.10 -7.27 -15.88
CA PRO A 304 -48.71 -7.13 -14.57
C PRO A 304 -48.05 -5.99 -13.77
N THR A 305 -48.89 -5.09 -13.28
CA THR A 305 -48.60 -3.98 -12.37
C THR A 305 -48.69 -4.45 -10.93
N THR A 306 -47.72 -4.11 -10.06
CA THR A 306 -47.89 -3.78 -8.62
C THR A 306 -46.50 -3.57 -7.98
N THR A 307 -46.17 -2.57 -7.16
CA THR A 307 -46.89 -1.43 -6.54
C THR A 307 -45.87 -0.45 -5.92
N GLY A 308 -46.17 0.87 -6.02
CA GLY A 308 -45.90 1.95 -5.06
C GLY A 308 -44.44 2.36 -4.76
N GLY A 309 -44.05 3.63 -4.65
CA GLY A 309 -44.75 4.91 -4.66
C GLY A 309 -43.75 6.02 -4.28
N ASP A 310 -43.88 7.16 -4.96
CA ASP A 310 -43.53 8.54 -4.59
C ASP A 310 -42.12 8.92 -4.12
N ALA A 311 -41.45 9.81 -4.86
CA ALA A 311 -41.50 11.26 -4.60
C ALA A 311 -40.55 12.07 -5.52
N GLN A 312 -41.00 13.28 -5.87
CA GLN A 312 -40.45 14.25 -6.82
C GLN A 312 -39.11 14.89 -6.40
N ALA A 313 -38.29 15.30 -7.38
CA ALA A 313 -37.80 16.69 -7.53
C ALA A 313 -36.91 16.81 -8.78
N GLY A 314 -37.18 17.81 -9.62
CA GLY A 314 -36.43 18.11 -10.84
C GLY A 314 -35.25 19.07 -10.65
N VAL A 315 -34.79 19.58 -11.81
CA VAL A 315 -33.90 20.74 -12.12
C VAL A 315 -32.58 20.32 -12.83
N PRO A 316 -32.11 21.08 -13.87
CA PRO A 316 -31.57 20.51 -15.11
C PRO A 316 -30.04 20.67 -15.31
N ALA A 317 -29.58 20.16 -16.46
CA ALA A 317 -28.20 20.14 -16.93
C ALA A 317 -27.57 21.51 -17.24
N PRO A 318 -26.23 21.67 -17.13
CA PRO A 318 -25.51 22.80 -17.70
C PRO A 318 -25.03 22.50 -19.14
N GLY A 319 -25.24 23.49 -20.02
CA GLY A 319 -24.87 23.47 -21.42
C GLY A 319 -23.37 23.63 -21.68
N VAL A 320 -22.95 23.12 -22.84
CA VAL A 320 -21.57 23.15 -23.34
C VAL A 320 -21.43 24.30 -24.32
N SER A 321 -20.52 25.23 -24.06
CA SER A 321 -20.10 26.28 -25.01
C SER A 321 -18.75 25.91 -25.63
N SER A 322 -18.71 25.83 -26.95
CA SER A 322 -17.49 25.68 -27.76
C SER A 322 -16.92 27.06 -28.13
N PRO A 323 -15.60 27.28 -28.10
CA PRO A 323 -14.99 28.48 -28.67
C PRO A 323 -14.56 28.26 -30.13
N SER A 324 -14.76 29.28 -30.97
CA SER A 324 -14.23 29.40 -32.33
C SER A 324 -13.12 30.48 -32.36
N PRO A 325 -12.12 30.41 -33.26
CA PRO A 325 -10.90 31.21 -33.16
C PRO A 325 -10.99 32.52 -33.95
N ALA A 326 -10.27 33.55 -33.49
CA ALA A 326 -10.06 34.80 -34.23
C ALA A 326 -8.58 35.21 -34.17
N THR A 327 -8.16 35.87 -35.23
CA THR A 327 -6.79 36.00 -35.75
C THR A 327 -6.24 37.42 -35.51
N THR A 328 -4.96 37.52 -35.08
CA THR A 328 -3.96 38.63 -35.31
C THR A 328 -4.23 40.07 -34.82
N PRO A 329 -3.24 41.02 -34.84
CA PRO A 329 -1.79 40.96 -35.15
C PRO A 329 -0.81 41.72 -34.18
N ILE A 330 0.49 41.44 -34.39
CA ILE A 330 1.73 42.26 -34.34
C ILE A 330 1.70 43.66 -33.68
N GLY A 331 2.69 43.91 -32.79
CA GLY A 331 3.41 45.20 -32.69
C GLY A 331 3.68 45.69 -31.26
N GLY A 332 4.97 45.77 -30.87
CA GLY A 332 5.46 46.38 -29.62
C GLY A 332 6.68 45.69 -29.05
#